data_AF-A0A9X3TR53-F1
#
_entry.id   AF-A0A9X3TR53-F1
#
_cell.length_a   1.000
_cell.length_b   1.000
_cell.length_c   1.000
_cell.angle_alpha   90.00
_cell.angle_beta   90.00
_cell.angle_gamma   90.00
#
_symmetry.space_group_name_H-M   'P 1'
#
loop_
_entity.id
_entity.type
_entity.pdbx_description
1 polymer ?
#
loop_
_entity_poly.entity_id
_entity_poly.type
_entity_poly.pdbx_seq_one_letter_code
_entity_poly.pdbx_strand_id
1 'polypeptide(L)'
;MTRREFINELDSLLRELPDKERLDILAGYTQHFLNGVKNGKSEQEIAEALGSPRLLAREILAGYRIHQAQSDASIGNMTRAVIATVSLGFFNLVFVLGPFLAIIGVLIGLYAASLALLIAPVGLLFPFLIPETSDQRSIMVFAGIASFGLGGMMAIGLFRLTGWLYRQFLRYLHFNLRMIRGK
;
A
#
# COMPACT_ATOMS: atom_id res chain seq x y z
N MET A 1 -46.72 29.98 -20.78
CA MET A 1 -46.32 30.39 -19.42
C MET A 1 -45.49 31.66 -19.51
N THR A 2 -45.46 32.46 -18.44
CA THR A 2 -44.60 33.66 -18.36
C THR A 2 -43.16 33.28 -17.99
N ARG A 3 -42.19 34.17 -18.24
CA ARG A 3 -40.81 33.97 -17.80
C ARG A 3 -40.73 33.69 -16.30
N ARG A 4 -41.49 34.45 -15.49
CA ARG A 4 -41.48 34.32 -14.04
C ARG A 4 -41.97 32.94 -13.59
N GLU A 5 -43.03 32.43 -14.22
CA GLU A 5 -43.54 31.08 -13.95
C GLU A 5 -42.51 30.01 -14.32
N PHE A 6 -41.91 30.10 -15.51
CA PHE A 6 -40.91 29.14 -15.99
C PHE A 6 -39.72 29.06 -15.03
N ILE A 7 -39.15 30.22 -14.67
CA ILE A 7 -37.96 30.31 -13.82
C ILE A 7 -38.26 29.84 -12.39
N ASN A 8 -39.42 30.19 -11.83
CA ASN A 8 -39.80 29.73 -10.49
C ASN A 8 -40.04 28.21 -10.45
N GLU A 9 -40.67 27.63 -11.48
CA GLU A 9 -40.84 26.18 -11.55
C GLU A 9 -39.48 25.49 -11.69
N LEU A 10 -38.59 26.00 -12.57
CA LEU A 10 -37.25 25.46 -12.75
C LEU A 10 -36.41 25.53 -11.47
N ASP A 11 -36.42 26.65 -10.73
CA ASP A 11 -35.71 26.78 -9.44
C ASP A 11 -36.19 25.74 -8.43
N SER A 12 -37.50 25.54 -8.33
CA SER A 12 -38.08 24.55 -7.41
C SER A 12 -37.63 23.13 -7.71
N LEU A 13 -37.45 22.80 -9.00
CA LEU A 13 -37.04 21.49 -9.47
C LEU A 13 -35.53 21.26 -9.36
N LEU A 14 -34.73 22.33 -9.34
CA LEU A 14 -33.26 22.28 -9.29
C LEU A 14 -32.70 22.38 -7.87
N ARG A 15 -33.52 22.29 -6.82
CA ARG A 15 -33.10 22.40 -5.40
C ARG A 15 -32.05 21.39 -4.96
N GLU A 16 -31.90 20.27 -5.66
CA GLU A 16 -30.85 19.28 -5.40
C GLU A 16 -29.44 19.77 -5.75
N LEU A 17 -29.31 20.80 -6.59
CA LEU A 17 -28.03 21.39 -6.98
C LEU A 17 -27.52 22.36 -5.89
N PRO A 18 -26.18 22.50 -5.75
CA PRO A 18 -25.59 23.56 -4.94
C PRO A 18 -26.11 24.94 -5.35
N ASP A 19 -26.34 25.81 -4.37
CA ASP A 19 -26.98 27.13 -4.60
C ASP A 19 -26.31 27.93 -5.70
N LYS A 20 -24.97 27.91 -5.76
CA LYS A 20 -24.20 28.62 -6.79
C LYS A 20 -24.53 28.11 -8.20
N GLU A 21 -24.46 26.81 -8.43
CA GLU A 21 -24.74 26.21 -9.74
C GLU A 21 -26.21 26.41 -10.13
N ARG A 22 -27.13 26.25 -9.17
CA ARG A 22 -28.55 26.51 -9.40
C ARG A 22 -28.78 27.95 -9.84
N LEU A 23 -28.21 28.93 -9.14
CA LEU A 23 -28.32 30.35 -9.48
C LEU A 23 -27.71 30.68 -10.84
N ASP A 24 -26.55 30.10 -11.18
CA ASP A 24 -25.89 30.30 -12.47
C ASP A 24 -26.76 29.78 -13.63
N ILE A 25 -27.37 28.59 -13.46
CA ILE A 25 -28.30 28.00 -14.46
C ILE A 25 -29.53 28.91 -14.65
N LEU A 26 -30.16 29.32 -13.54
CA LEU A 26 -31.35 30.19 -13.59
C LEU A 26 -31.04 31.55 -14.22
N ALA A 27 -29.86 32.12 -13.93
CA ALA A 27 -29.40 33.34 -14.56
C ALA A 27 -29.25 33.17 -16.08
N GLY A 28 -28.70 32.04 -16.53
CA GLY A 28 -28.57 31.69 -17.95
C GLY A 28 -29.91 31.67 -18.69
N TYR A 29 -30.90 30.95 -18.15
CA TYR A 29 -32.25 30.92 -18.75
C TYR A 29 -32.96 32.26 -18.66
N THR A 30 -32.78 33.01 -17.57
CA THR A 30 -33.34 34.37 -17.45
C THR A 30 -32.80 35.29 -18.55
N GLN A 31 -31.49 35.24 -18.83
CA GLN A 31 -30.88 35.99 -19.94
C GLN A 31 -31.41 35.52 -21.31
N HIS A 32 -31.65 34.22 -21.49
CA HIS A 32 -32.23 33.70 -22.73
C HIS A 32 -33.62 34.28 -22.99
N PHE A 33 -34.49 34.35 -21.97
CA PHE A 33 -35.79 35.01 -22.09
C PHE A 33 -35.66 36.51 -22.42
N LEU A 34 -34.76 37.22 -21.74
CA LEU A 34 -34.53 38.66 -22.01
C LEU A 34 -34.09 38.93 -23.46
N ASN A 35 -33.20 38.09 -24.00
CA ASN A 35 -32.73 38.22 -25.37
C ASN A 35 -33.80 37.87 -26.39
N GLY A 36 -34.63 36.85 -26.13
CA GLY A 36 -35.74 36.51 -27.00
C GLY A 36 -36.77 37.65 -27.10
N VAL A 37 -37.09 38.29 -25.97
CA VAL A 37 -37.99 39.46 -25.95
C VAL A 37 -37.39 40.65 -26.71
N LYS A 38 -36.09 40.92 -26.55
CA LYS A 38 -35.40 41.96 -27.35
C LYS A 38 -35.45 41.70 -28.85
N ASN A 39 -35.46 40.43 -29.25
CA ASN A 39 -35.55 40.01 -30.65
C ASN A 39 -36.99 39.94 -31.17
N GLY A 40 -37.96 40.49 -30.43
CA GLY A 40 -39.36 40.60 -30.85
C GLY A 40 -40.21 39.35 -30.60
N LYS A 41 -39.68 38.32 -29.93
CA LYS A 41 -40.46 37.12 -29.56
C LYS A 41 -41.26 37.36 -28.28
N SER A 42 -42.42 36.72 -28.16
CA SER A 42 -43.17 36.73 -26.91
C SER A 42 -42.55 35.79 -25.87
N GLU A 43 -42.78 36.03 -24.57
CA GLU A 43 -42.33 35.09 -23.53
C GLU A 43 -42.93 33.69 -23.70
N GLN A 44 -44.14 33.60 -24.25
CA GLN A 44 -44.84 32.34 -24.49
C GLN A 44 -44.14 31.52 -25.58
N GLU A 45 -43.76 32.16 -26.70
CA GLU A 45 -42.99 31.51 -27.78
C GLU A 45 -41.63 31.00 -27.29
N ILE A 46 -40.96 31.77 -26.42
CA ILE A 46 -39.67 31.35 -25.86
C ILE A 46 -39.86 30.14 -24.94
N ALA A 47 -40.89 30.16 -24.09
CA ALA A 47 -41.19 29.05 -23.19
C ALA A 47 -41.60 27.77 -23.96
N GLU A 48 -42.37 27.90 -25.04
CA GLU A 48 -42.70 26.78 -25.94
C GLU A 48 -41.46 26.21 -26.62
N ALA A 49 -40.54 27.07 -27.09
CA ALA A 49 -39.28 26.65 -27.69
C ALA A 49 -38.35 25.93 -26.69
N LEU A 50 -38.37 26.33 -25.41
CA LEU A 50 -37.61 25.68 -24.34
C LEU A 50 -38.27 24.39 -23.84
N GLY A 51 -39.56 24.19 -24.11
CA GLY A 51 -40.31 23.01 -23.68
C GLY A 51 -40.71 23.04 -22.21
N SER A 52 -40.93 21.87 -21.61
CA SER A 52 -41.40 21.79 -20.22
C SER A 52 -40.25 22.00 -19.21
N PRO A 53 -40.41 22.87 -18.18
CA PRO A 53 -39.43 23.05 -17.11
C PRO A 53 -39.04 21.73 -16.42
N ARG A 54 -40.00 20.80 -16.28
CA ARG A 54 -39.80 19.49 -15.67
C ARG A 54 -38.84 18.59 -16.45
N LEU A 55 -39.01 18.49 -17.76
CA LEU A 55 -38.10 17.69 -18.60
C LEU A 55 -36.70 18.30 -18.60
N LEU A 56 -36.62 19.63 -18.72
CA LEU A 56 -35.35 20.35 -18.69
C LEU A 56 -34.61 20.14 -17.35
N ALA A 57 -35.31 20.25 -16.22
CA ALA A 57 -34.73 20.00 -14.91
C ALA A 57 -34.20 18.57 -14.77
N ARG A 58 -34.94 17.57 -15.29
CA ARG A 58 -34.48 16.16 -15.28
C ARG A 58 -33.20 15.97 -16.08
N GLU A 59 -33.08 16.62 -17.23
CA GLU A 59 -31.88 16.54 -18.07
C GLU A 59 -30.66 17.16 -17.37
N ILE A 60 -30.83 18.36 -16.80
CA ILE A 60 -29.79 19.06 -16.04
C ILE A 60 -29.32 18.20 -14.85
N LEU A 61 -30.25 17.67 -14.05
CA LEU A 61 -29.93 16.83 -12.89
C LEU A 61 -29.27 15.50 -13.31
N ALA A 62 -29.69 14.91 -14.44
CA ALA A 62 -29.05 13.71 -14.97
C ALA A 62 -27.60 13.97 -15.36
N GLY A 63 -27.34 15.09 -16.07
CA GLY A 63 -25.98 15.51 -16.42
C GLY A 63 -25.11 15.75 -15.19
N TYR A 64 -25.64 16.44 -14.18
CA TYR A 64 -24.95 16.70 -12.92
C TYR A 64 -24.56 15.40 -12.20
N ARG A 65 -25.49 14.45 -12.07
CA ARG A 65 -25.25 13.16 -11.41
C ARG A 65 -24.18 12.33 -12.13
N ILE A 66 -24.17 12.34 -13.46
CA ILE A 66 -23.14 11.64 -14.25
C ILE A 66 -21.77 12.29 -14.00
N HIS A 67 -21.70 13.62 -14.02
CA HIS A 67 -20.45 14.34 -13.80
C HIS A 67 -19.92 14.14 -12.36
N GLN A 68 -20.82 14.10 -11.37
CA GLN A 68 -20.49 13.80 -9.99
C GLN A 68 -19.95 12.37 -9.85
N ALA A 69 -20.60 11.38 -10.45
CA ALA A 69 -20.15 9.99 -10.44
C ALA A 69 -18.78 9.79 -11.12
N GLN A 70 -18.49 10.54 -12.20
CA GLN A 70 -17.17 10.55 -12.83
C GLN A 70 -16.11 11.23 -11.95
N SER A 71 -16.50 12.27 -11.22
CA SER A 71 -15.61 13.00 -10.31
C SER A 71 -15.34 12.26 -8.99
N ASP A 72 -16.21 11.37 -8.52
CA ASP A 72 -15.92 10.52 -7.35
C ASP A 72 -14.92 9.40 -7.69
N ALA A 73 -14.84 9.01 -8.96
CA ALA A 73 -13.74 8.23 -9.51
C ALA A 73 -12.44 9.06 -9.73
N SER A 74 -12.39 10.29 -9.19
CA SER A 74 -11.26 11.22 -9.34
C SER A 74 -9.95 10.62 -8.86
N ILE A 75 -8.90 11.00 -9.58
CA ILE A 75 -7.47 10.77 -9.36
C ILE A 75 -7.07 10.80 -7.87
N GLY A 76 -7.75 11.57 -7.01
CA GLY A 76 -7.51 11.61 -5.57
C GLY A 76 -7.82 10.30 -4.80
N ASN A 77 -8.85 9.56 -5.21
CA ASN A 77 -9.18 8.27 -4.62
C ASN A 77 -8.25 7.16 -5.17
N MET A 78 -7.89 7.25 -6.46
CA MET A 78 -6.94 6.34 -7.09
C MET A 78 -5.52 6.51 -6.52
N THR A 79 -5.03 7.74 -6.36
CA THR A 79 -3.71 8.01 -5.75
C THR A 79 -3.64 7.57 -4.31
N ARG A 80 -4.70 7.78 -3.51
CA ARG A 80 -4.78 7.22 -2.15
C ARG A 80 -4.72 5.69 -2.14
N ALA A 81 -5.44 5.03 -3.04
CA ALA A 81 -5.38 3.57 -3.18
C ALA A 81 -3.98 3.07 -3.61
N VAL A 82 -3.33 3.76 -4.54
CA VAL A 82 -1.96 3.46 -4.98
C VAL A 82 -0.97 3.66 -3.83
N ILE A 83 -1.02 4.79 -3.12
CA ILE A 83 -0.15 5.07 -1.97
C ILE A 83 -0.37 4.03 -0.88
N ALA A 84 -1.62 3.68 -0.56
CA ALA A 84 -1.92 2.65 0.43
C ALA A 84 -1.35 1.28 0.02
N THR A 85 -1.50 0.90 -1.25
CA THR A 85 -0.98 -0.37 -1.76
C THR A 85 0.54 -0.41 -1.76
N VAL A 86 1.19 0.65 -2.23
CA VAL A 86 2.66 0.78 -2.22
C VAL A 86 3.18 0.81 -0.79
N SER A 87 2.54 1.56 0.11
CA SER A 87 2.93 1.66 1.52
C SER A 87 2.77 0.32 2.22
N LEU A 88 1.69 -0.42 1.97
CA LEU A 88 1.48 -1.74 2.55
C LEU A 88 2.55 -2.74 2.06
N GLY A 89 2.88 -2.70 0.76
CA GLY A 89 3.95 -3.52 0.19
C GLY A 89 5.33 -3.18 0.77
N PHE A 90 5.66 -1.89 0.84
CA PHE A 90 6.93 -1.41 1.42
C PHE A 90 7.02 -1.72 2.91
N PHE A 91 5.93 -1.51 3.66
CA PHE A 91 5.84 -1.86 5.07
C PHE A 91 6.09 -3.36 5.28
N ASN A 92 5.44 -4.22 4.50
CA ASN A 92 5.69 -5.66 4.57
C ASN A 92 7.15 -6.01 4.24
N LEU A 93 7.75 -5.35 3.25
CA LEU A 93 9.15 -5.58 2.90
C LEU A 93 10.11 -5.19 4.03
N VAL A 94 9.96 -4.02 4.63
CA VAL A 94 10.87 -3.58 5.70
C VAL A 94 10.64 -4.36 6.99
N PHE A 95 9.38 -4.53 7.42
CA PHE A 95 9.06 -5.10 8.74
C PHE A 95 9.00 -6.63 8.77
N VAL A 96 8.76 -7.30 7.65
CA VAL A 96 8.74 -8.77 7.59
C VAL A 96 10.00 -9.30 6.94
N LEU A 97 10.34 -8.85 5.73
CA LEU A 97 11.51 -9.38 5.01
C LEU A 97 12.84 -8.92 5.64
N GLY A 98 12.92 -7.68 6.14
CA GLY A 98 14.13 -7.15 6.79
C GLY A 98 14.63 -8.00 7.96
N PRO A 99 13.83 -8.20 9.03
CA PRO A 99 14.19 -9.07 10.15
C PRO A 99 14.45 -10.52 9.73
N PHE A 100 13.70 -11.03 8.73
CA PHE A 100 13.92 -12.38 8.21
C PHE A 100 15.31 -12.55 7.59
N LEU A 101 15.71 -11.61 6.73
CA LEU A 101 17.06 -11.59 6.13
C LEU A 101 18.14 -11.40 7.20
N ALA A 102 17.91 -10.57 8.21
CA ALA A 102 18.84 -10.38 9.32
C ALA A 102 19.07 -11.70 10.09
N ILE A 103 18.01 -12.45 10.40
CA ILE A 103 18.11 -13.76 11.06
C ILE A 103 18.90 -14.75 10.20
N ILE A 104 18.64 -14.80 8.89
CA ILE A 104 19.40 -15.65 7.97
C ILE A 104 20.87 -15.26 7.95
N GLY A 105 21.18 -13.96 7.85
CA GLY A 105 22.55 -13.46 7.86
C GLY A 105 23.30 -13.84 9.14
N VAL A 106 22.64 -13.68 10.30
CA VAL A 106 23.19 -14.10 11.60
C VAL A 106 23.45 -15.60 11.62
N LEU A 107 22.51 -16.43 11.14
CA LEU A 107 22.71 -17.87 11.07
C LEU A 107 23.90 -18.24 10.19
N ILE A 108 24.02 -17.66 9.00
CA ILE A 108 25.14 -17.90 8.10
C ILE A 108 26.46 -17.53 8.78
N GLY A 109 26.52 -16.36 9.42
CA GLY A 109 27.71 -15.92 10.16
C GLY A 109 28.09 -16.87 11.30
N LEU A 110 27.11 -17.35 12.07
CA LEU A 110 27.35 -18.30 13.15
C LEU A 110 27.80 -19.67 12.63
N TYR A 111 27.23 -20.15 11.53
CA TYR A 111 27.68 -21.39 10.88
C TYR A 111 29.11 -21.25 10.33
N ALA A 112 29.43 -20.11 9.71
CA ALA A 112 30.79 -19.82 9.24
C ALA A 112 31.79 -19.78 10.40
N ALA A 113 31.43 -19.14 11.52
CA ALA A 113 32.27 -19.10 12.73
C ALA A 113 32.47 -20.51 13.32
N SER A 114 31.41 -21.31 13.41
CA SER A 114 31.48 -22.70 13.86
C SER A 114 32.39 -23.54 12.95
N LEU A 115 32.27 -23.38 11.63
CA LEU A 115 33.13 -24.06 10.66
C LEU A 115 34.60 -23.61 10.77
N ALA A 116 34.84 -22.31 10.95
CA ALA A 116 36.19 -21.78 11.15
C ALA A 116 36.85 -22.37 12.41
N LEU A 117 36.10 -22.51 13.51
CA LEU A 117 36.59 -23.15 14.74
C LEU A 117 36.89 -24.65 14.56
N LEU A 118 36.13 -25.35 13.72
CA LEU A 118 36.36 -26.75 13.39
C LEU A 118 37.60 -26.95 12.48
N ILE A 119 37.89 -26.00 11.60
CA ILE A 119 39.04 -26.04 10.68
C ILE A 119 40.31 -25.49 11.34
N ALA A 120 40.20 -24.56 12.30
CA ALA A 120 41.32 -23.93 13.00
C ALA A 120 42.41 -24.91 13.50
N PRO A 121 42.09 -26.08 14.08
CA PRO A 121 43.10 -27.04 14.52
C PRO A 121 44.01 -27.53 13.40
N VAL A 122 43.53 -27.62 12.16
CA VAL A 122 44.32 -28.04 11.01
C VAL A 122 45.45 -27.06 10.73
N GLY A 123 45.17 -25.75 10.84
CA GLY A 123 46.20 -24.71 10.69
C GLY A 123 47.23 -24.74 11.82
N LEU A 124 46.80 -25.11 13.04
CA LEU A 124 47.68 -25.27 14.21
C LEU A 124 48.62 -26.50 14.10
N LEU A 125 48.45 -27.36 13.10
CA LEU A 125 49.38 -28.46 12.82
C LEU A 125 50.60 -28.01 11.99
N PHE A 126 50.56 -26.86 11.30
CA PHE A 126 51.67 -26.39 10.47
C PHE A 126 52.98 -26.14 11.26
N PRO A 127 52.95 -25.54 12.46
CA PRO A 127 54.16 -25.31 13.27
C PRO A 127 54.82 -26.59 13.81
N PHE A 128 54.14 -27.76 13.77
CA PHE A 128 54.78 -29.03 14.16
C PHE A 128 55.96 -29.41 13.25
N LEU A 129 56.09 -28.78 12.08
CA LEU A 129 57.21 -28.94 11.15
C LEU A 129 58.45 -28.11 11.55
N ILE A 130 58.31 -27.16 12.49
CA ILE A 130 59.39 -26.28 12.96
C ILE A 130 59.80 -26.69 14.39
N PRO A 131 61.10 -26.68 14.74
CA PRO A 131 61.53 -26.92 16.11
C PRO A 131 61.07 -25.77 17.04
N GLU A 132 60.02 -26.04 17.81
CA GLU A 132 59.46 -25.12 18.83
C GLU A 132 59.75 -25.63 20.25
N THR A 133 59.64 -24.74 21.25
CA THR A 133 59.80 -25.14 22.66
C THR A 133 58.67 -26.08 23.12
N SER A 134 58.97 -26.97 24.08
CA SER A 134 58.02 -27.97 24.58
C SER A 134 56.73 -27.34 25.13
N ASP A 135 56.83 -26.19 25.78
CA ASP A 135 55.69 -25.51 26.40
C ASP A 135 54.73 -24.95 25.35
N GLN A 136 55.25 -24.29 24.30
CA GLN A 136 54.44 -23.72 23.22
C GLN A 136 53.66 -24.79 22.46
N ARG A 137 54.24 -25.98 22.26
CA ARG A 137 53.58 -27.10 21.59
C ARG A 137 52.36 -27.62 22.36
N SER A 138 52.46 -27.73 23.68
CA SER A 138 51.34 -28.20 24.52
C SER A 138 50.15 -27.23 24.50
N ILE A 139 50.42 -25.92 24.54
CA ILE A 139 49.40 -24.86 24.44
C ILE A 139 48.67 -24.91 23.10
N MET A 140 49.39 -25.11 21.99
CA MET A 140 48.79 -25.20 20.66
C MET A 140 47.87 -26.41 20.50
N VAL A 141 48.28 -27.58 21.02
CA VAL A 141 47.44 -28.79 21.02
C VAL A 141 46.19 -28.58 21.85
N PHE A 142 46.32 -28.01 23.06
CA PHE A 142 45.18 -27.71 23.91
C PHE A 142 44.21 -26.72 23.23
N ALA A 143 44.74 -25.66 22.63
CA ALA A 143 43.95 -24.67 21.89
C ALA A 143 43.20 -25.28 20.69
N GLY A 144 43.85 -26.20 19.95
CA GLY A 144 43.20 -26.91 18.84
C GLY A 144 42.07 -27.85 19.29
N ILE A 145 42.29 -28.61 20.37
CA ILE A 145 41.23 -29.47 20.93
C ILE A 145 40.06 -28.62 21.45
N ALA A 146 40.38 -27.51 22.15
CA ALA A 146 39.38 -26.58 22.66
C ALA A 146 38.57 -25.93 21.53
N SER A 147 39.23 -25.44 20.46
CA SER A 147 38.53 -24.82 19.32
C SER A 147 37.66 -25.82 18.58
N PHE A 148 38.13 -27.06 18.38
CA PHE A 148 37.34 -28.12 17.75
C PHE A 148 36.11 -28.47 18.58
N GLY A 149 36.28 -28.65 19.90
CA GLY A 149 35.18 -28.93 20.83
C GLY A 149 34.13 -27.83 20.83
N LEU A 150 34.57 -26.56 20.95
CA LEU A 150 33.68 -25.39 20.89
C LEU A 150 32.98 -25.28 19.53
N GLY A 151 33.70 -25.47 18.43
CA GLY A 151 33.15 -25.46 17.08
C GLY A 151 32.06 -26.52 16.89
N GLY A 152 32.29 -27.74 17.39
CA GLY A 152 31.32 -28.84 17.33
C GLY A 152 30.09 -28.60 18.20
N MET A 153 30.26 -28.13 19.44
CA MET A 153 29.14 -27.76 20.31
C MET A 153 28.29 -26.64 19.69
N MET A 154 28.95 -25.63 19.12
CA MET A 154 28.30 -24.53 18.41
C MET A 154 27.52 -25.04 17.19
N ALA A 155 28.09 -25.93 16.37
CA ALA A 155 27.42 -26.52 15.21
C ALA A 155 26.13 -27.23 15.62
N ILE A 156 26.21 -28.10 16.64
CA ILE A 156 25.06 -28.87 17.15
C ILE A 156 23.98 -27.92 17.69
N GLY A 157 24.38 -26.87 18.41
CA GLY A 157 23.48 -25.82 18.89
C GLY A 157 22.77 -25.10 17.73
N LEU A 158 23.51 -24.73 16.69
CA LEU A 158 22.98 -24.06 15.50
C LEU A 158 22.01 -24.94 14.69
N PHE A 159 22.30 -26.24 14.56
CA PHE A 159 21.38 -27.18 13.92
C PHE A 159 20.03 -27.26 14.68
N ARG A 160 20.08 -27.32 16.01
CA ARG A 160 18.86 -27.30 16.84
C ARG A 160 18.12 -25.97 16.74
N LEU A 161 18.85 -24.86 16.76
CA LEU A 161 18.30 -23.51 16.64
C LEU A 161 17.61 -23.32 15.29
N THR A 162 18.24 -23.74 14.20
CA THR A 162 17.69 -23.66 12.83
C THR A 162 16.40 -24.47 12.73
N GLY A 163 16.38 -25.69 13.27
CA GLY A 163 15.15 -26.50 13.32
C GLY A 163 14.05 -25.86 14.16
N TRP A 164 14.38 -25.20 15.27
CA TRP A 164 13.41 -24.44 16.07
C TRP A 164 12.87 -23.22 15.32
N LEU A 165 13.74 -22.43 14.70
CA LEU A 165 13.36 -21.27 13.88
C LEU A 165 12.44 -21.66 12.72
N TYR A 166 12.76 -22.76 12.02
CA TYR A 166 11.92 -23.30 10.96
C TYR A 166 10.50 -23.63 11.46
N ARG A 167 10.37 -24.26 12.64
CA ARG A 167 9.05 -24.52 13.24
C ARG A 167 8.32 -23.25 13.63
N GLN A 168 9.00 -22.20 14.08
CA GLN A 168 8.36 -20.90 14.35
C GLN A 168 7.89 -20.25 13.06
N PHE A 169 8.68 -20.31 12.00
CA PHE A 169 8.33 -19.78 10.70
C PHE A 169 7.08 -20.47 10.11
N LEU A 170 7.02 -21.81 10.19
CA LEU A 170 5.82 -22.56 9.78
C LEU A 170 4.58 -22.16 10.59
N ARG A 171 4.73 -21.94 11.91
CA ARG A 171 3.62 -21.44 12.75
C ARG A 171 3.16 -20.06 12.34
N TYR A 172 4.10 -19.15 12.03
CA TYR A 172 3.81 -17.81 11.54
C TYR A 172 3.07 -17.84 10.20
N LEU A 173 3.53 -18.65 9.23
CA LEU A 173 2.84 -18.83 7.96
C LEU A 173 1.43 -19.38 8.16
N HIS A 174 1.28 -20.38 9.03
CA HIS A 174 -0.03 -20.97 9.32
C HIS A 174 -0.96 -19.99 10.03
N PHE A 175 -0.44 -19.13 10.91
CA PHE A 175 -1.20 -18.04 11.52
C PHE A 175 -1.70 -17.03 10.48
N ASN A 176 -0.81 -16.56 9.58
CA ASN A 176 -1.19 -15.64 8.52
C ASN A 176 -2.23 -16.25 7.57
N LEU A 177 -2.05 -17.51 7.16
CA LEU A 177 -3.00 -18.20 6.30
C LEU A 177 -4.38 -18.39 6.97
N ARG A 178 -4.43 -18.59 8.30
CA ARG A 178 -5.70 -18.65 9.05
C ARG A 178 -6.40 -17.30 9.08
N MET A 179 -5.66 -16.22 9.38
CA MET A 179 -6.20 -14.85 9.37
C MET A 179 -6.79 -14.46 8.02
N ILE A 180 -6.11 -14.80 6.91
CA ILE A 180 -6.60 -14.51 5.55
C ILE A 180 -7.85 -15.35 5.20
N ARG A 181 -7.94 -16.60 5.71
CA ARG A 181 -9.09 -17.49 5.47
C ARG A 181 -10.28 -17.24 6.39
N GLY A 182 -10.21 -16.27 7.31
CA GLY A 182 -11.34 -15.83 8.13
C GLY A 182 -11.94 -16.91 9.05
N LYS A 183 -11.12 -17.87 9.50
CA LYS A 183 -11.50 -18.87 10.52
C LYS A 183 -10.60 -18.77 11.73
#